data_AF-D7GRK8-F1
#
_entry.id   AF-D7GRK8-F1
#
_cell.length_a   1.000
_cell.length_b   1.000
_cell.length_c   1.000
_cell.angle_alpha   90.00
_cell.angle_beta   90.00
_cell.angle_gamma   90.00
#
_symmetry.space_group_name_H-M   'P 1'
#
loop_
_entity.id
_entity.type
_entity.pdbx_description
1 polymer ?
#
loop_
_entity_poly.entity_id
_entity_poly.type
_entity_poly.pdbx_seq_one_letter_code
_entity_poly.pdbx_strand_id
1 'polypeptide(L)'
;MCNKIDERLVKTMASIHYGKIKGAGQAKAWMRHCATEERKKREHRNEDVDKTRTSENVDFLKLTYAESCKKYDDRIKELDESTNTNKRRDRVTLYGLIISMPSGLSRDQEKRLMEVSISLFGEKYGWENIMGAYGHWDEIHEYARDEQFKSSRAHLHLFVVPEISGRLCGKEFSSKKAMKEMNRAIDRECYERFGKHFLTGEKPERKTVEELKTRSSKEAEILWNINKAIRSEQLEQLSLLLESRKGRSLVSQALSHEIYVNRERTR
;
A
#
# COMPACT_ATOMS: atom_id res chain seq x y z
N MET A 1 1.79 26.09 8.84
CA MET A 1 1.86 25.60 7.44
C MET A 1 2.38 24.17 7.43
N CYS A 2 1.49 23.19 7.29
CA CYS A 2 1.85 21.78 7.19
C CYS A 2 2.45 21.58 5.79
N ASN A 3 3.78 21.50 5.68
CA ASN A 3 4.43 21.19 4.42
C ASN A 3 3.97 19.80 4.00
N LYS A 4 3.18 19.77 2.91
CA LYS A 4 2.71 18.57 2.22
C LYS A 4 3.88 17.59 2.13
N ILE A 5 3.60 16.33 2.46
CA ILE A 5 4.47 15.23 2.04
C ILE A 5 4.67 15.45 0.54
N ASP A 6 5.93 15.51 0.09
CA ASP A 6 6.23 15.56 -1.33
C ASP A 6 5.92 14.17 -1.90
N GLU A 7 4.63 13.87 -2.01
CA GLU A 7 3.97 12.68 -2.55
C GLU A 7 4.05 12.65 -4.09
N ARG A 8 5.02 13.34 -4.70
CA ARG A 8 5.12 13.53 -6.16
C ARG A 8 5.32 12.25 -6.97
N LEU A 9 5.46 11.08 -6.35
CA LEU A 9 5.63 9.81 -7.04
C LEU A 9 5.08 8.63 -6.21
N VAL A 10 3.77 8.37 -6.27
CA VAL A 10 3.29 7.00 -6.05
C VAL A 10 3.58 6.21 -7.32
N LYS A 11 4.68 5.48 -7.28
CA LYS A 11 4.98 4.46 -8.27
C LYS A 11 4.23 3.22 -7.86
N THR A 12 3.30 2.79 -8.69
CA THR A 12 2.63 1.48 -8.70
C THR A 12 3.61 0.28 -8.84
N MET A 13 4.92 0.51 -8.74
CA MET A 13 5.94 -0.54 -8.66
C MET A 13 6.22 -0.88 -7.20
N ALA A 14 6.29 -2.17 -6.87
CA ALA A 14 6.99 -2.60 -5.66
C ALA A 14 8.47 -2.25 -5.83
N SER A 15 8.83 -1.11 -5.24
CA SER A 15 10.15 -0.49 -5.26
C SER A 15 10.25 0.43 -4.05
N ILE A 16 11.47 0.62 -3.56
CA ILE A 16 11.70 1.49 -2.41
C ILE A 16 11.66 2.95 -2.87
N HIS A 17 10.73 3.74 -2.34
CA HIS A 17 10.74 5.20 -2.49
C HIS A 17 11.58 5.85 -1.39
N TYR A 18 12.39 6.86 -1.73
CA TYR A 18 13.33 7.52 -0.82
C TYR A 18 12.94 8.99 -0.61
N GLY A 19 12.29 9.30 0.51
CA GLY A 19 11.97 10.67 0.93
C GLY A 19 13.09 11.28 1.78
N LYS A 20 13.64 12.44 1.36
CA LYS A 20 14.70 13.16 2.10
C LYS A 20 14.09 14.04 3.19
N ILE A 21 14.61 13.93 4.41
CA ILE A 21 14.21 14.74 5.56
C ILE A 21 15.44 15.47 6.11
N LYS A 22 15.36 16.80 6.22
CA LYS A 22 16.53 17.65 6.56
C LYS A 22 16.54 18.15 7.99
N GLY A 23 15.40 18.10 8.69
CA GLY A 23 15.25 18.73 10.00
C GLY A 23 14.39 17.92 10.96
N ALA A 24 14.65 18.09 12.26
CA ALA A 24 13.97 17.38 13.33
C ALA A 24 12.44 17.56 13.30
N GLY A 25 11.95 18.78 13.07
CA GLY A 25 10.51 19.04 12.99
C GLY A 25 9.82 18.23 11.88
N GLN A 26 10.45 18.12 10.71
CA GLN A 26 9.93 17.31 9.60
C GLN A 26 10.02 15.81 9.91
N ALA A 27 11.14 15.34 10.47
CA ALA A 27 11.32 13.94 10.88
C ALA A 27 10.23 13.50 11.87
N LYS A 28 10.03 14.27 12.94
CA LYS A 28 9.03 14.00 13.96
C LYS A 28 7.61 14.06 13.40
N ALA A 29 7.32 15.01 12.50
CA ALA A 29 6.00 15.07 11.85
C ALA A 29 5.72 13.82 11.00
N TRP A 30 6.71 13.30 10.28
CA TRP A 30 6.56 12.08 9.48
C TRP A 30 6.41 10.83 10.35
N MET A 31 7.24 10.67 11.38
CA MET A 31 7.10 9.55 12.32
C MET A 31 5.74 9.58 13.04
N ARG A 32 5.27 10.77 13.43
CA ARG A 32 3.94 10.95 14.04
C ARG A 32 2.80 10.56 13.11
N HIS A 33 2.93 10.83 11.81
CA HIS A 33 1.94 10.43 10.82
C HIS A 33 1.87 8.90 10.68
N CYS A 34 2.95 8.19 10.97
CA CYS A 34 3.03 6.74 10.82
C CYS A 34 2.70 5.97 12.09
N ALA A 35 3.01 6.52 13.27
CA ALA A 35 2.83 5.85 14.56
C ALA A 35 1.35 5.54 14.84
N THR A 36 1.05 4.26 15.09
CA THR A 36 -0.33 3.75 15.16
C THR A 36 -1.18 4.48 16.19
N GLU A 37 -0.66 4.71 17.40
CA GLU A 37 -1.38 5.41 18.47
C GLU A 37 -1.60 6.90 18.18
N GLU A 38 -0.71 7.53 17.41
CA GLU A 38 -0.86 8.94 17.01
C GLU A 38 -1.84 9.10 15.84
N ARG A 39 -1.94 8.09 14.96
CA ARG A 39 -2.94 8.03 13.88
C ARG A 39 -4.36 7.99 14.46
N LYS A 40 -4.60 7.11 15.45
CA LYS A 40 -5.92 7.00 16.13
C LYS A 40 -6.45 8.31 16.72
N LYS A 41 -5.55 9.20 17.17
CA LYS A 41 -5.91 10.46 17.86
C LYS A 41 -6.35 11.59 16.93
N ARG A 42 -6.26 11.44 15.61
CA ARG A 42 -6.44 12.56 14.67
C ARG A 42 -7.55 12.31 13.66
N GLU A 43 -8.14 13.39 13.18
CA GLU A 43 -8.85 13.38 11.91
C GLU A 43 -7.82 13.45 10.80
N HIS A 44 -7.75 12.39 10.00
CA HIS A 44 -6.88 12.34 8.84
C HIS A 44 -7.57 13.13 7.72
N ARG A 45 -6.85 14.08 7.11
CA ARG A 45 -7.28 14.71 5.86
C ARG A 45 -7.24 13.73 4.68
N ASN A 46 -6.51 12.63 4.83
CA ASN A 46 -6.47 11.55 3.86
C ASN A 46 -7.74 10.69 4.04
N GLU A 47 -8.68 10.81 3.12
CA GLU A 47 -9.96 10.09 3.11
C GLU A 47 -9.77 8.56 2.98
N ASP A 48 -8.60 8.11 2.51
CA ASP A 48 -8.28 6.70 2.29
C ASP A 48 -7.82 5.95 3.55
N VAL A 49 -7.68 6.64 4.69
CA VAL A 49 -7.34 5.98 5.96
C VAL A 49 -8.60 5.39 6.57
N ASP A 50 -8.74 4.08 6.50
CA ASP A 50 -9.80 3.36 7.19
C ASP A 50 -9.45 3.18 8.67
N LYS A 51 -10.04 4.03 9.52
CA LYS A 51 -9.84 3.99 10.98
C LYS A 51 -10.23 2.65 11.61
N THR A 52 -11.15 1.89 11.00
CA THR A 52 -11.53 0.56 11.51
C THR A 52 -10.39 -0.45 11.35
N ARG A 53 -9.48 -0.17 10.41
CA ARG A 53 -8.32 -1.00 10.07
C ARG A 53 -7.01 -0.47 10.63
N THR A 54 -6.96 0.69 11.28
CA THR A 54 -5.72 1.20 11.91
C THR A 54 -5.21 0.27 13.01
N SER A 55 -6.06 -0.55 13.64
CA SER A 55 -5.66 -1.61 14.57
C SER A 55 -4.88 -2.75 13.91
N GLU A 56 -4.97 -2.86 12.58
CA GLU A 56 -4.24 -3.82 11.76
C GLU A 56 -2.80 -3.38 11.47
N ASN A 57 -2.44 -2.14 11.76
CA ASN A 57 -1.09 -1.63 11.55
C ASN A 57 -0.11 -2.20 12.57
N VAL A 58 1.16 -2.28 12.19
CA VAL A 58 2.22 -2.85 13.03
C VAL A 58 3.36 -1.86 13.21
N ASP A 59 3.64 -1.52 14.47
CA ASP A 59 4.84 -0.79 14.87
C ASP A 59 5.96 -1.81 15.18
N PHE A 60 6.80 -2.11 14.18
CA PHE A 60 7.75 -3.23 14.25
C PHE A 60 8.85 -3.04 15.30
N LEU A 61 9.26 -1.80 15.58
CA LEU A 61 10.25 -1.52 16.62
C LEU A 61 9.66 -1.54 18.04
N LYS A 62 8.33 -1.58 18.16
CA LYS A 62 7.61 -1.49 19.44
C LYS A 62 7.99 -0.27 20.29
N LEU A 63 8.39 0.82 19.62
CA LEU A 63 8.66 2.11 20.24
C LEU A 63 7.41 2.98 20.18
N THR A 64 7.11 3.69 21.25
CA THR A 64 6.17 4.81 21.22
C THR A 64 6.69 5.93 20.33
N TYR A 65 5.80 6.80 19.86
CA TYR A 65 6.18 7.99 19.10
C TYR A 65 7.22 8.86 19.85
N ALA A 66 7.07 9.01 21.17
CA ALA A 66 8.01 9.78 21.99
C ALA A 66 9.40 9.13 22.05
N GLU A 67 9.46 7.79 22.16
CA GLU A 67 10.72 7.05 22.14
C GLU A 67 11.41 7.12 20.78
N SER A 68 10.68 7.00 19.66
CA SER A 68 11.23 7.21 18.32
C SER A 68 11.77 8.63 18.13
N CYS A 69 11.07 9.66 18.65
CA CYS A 69 11.57 11.04 18.62
C CYS A 69 12.85 11.21 19.43
N LYS A 70 12.89 10.64 20.63
CA LYS A 70 14.06 10.69 21.51
C LYS A 70 15.26 9.97 20.86
N LYS A 71 15.03 8.76 20.34
CA LYS A 71 16.06 7.98 19.63
C LYS A 71 16.66 8.76 18.47
N TYR A 72 15.83 9.45 17.69
CA TYR A 72 16.28 10.34 16.62
C TYR A 72 17.14 11.50 17.14
N ASP A 73 16.67 12.23 18.15
CA ASP A 73 17.41 13.37 18.69
C ASP A 73 18.76 12.94 19.28
N ASP A 74 18.77 11.84 20.05
CA ASP A 74 19.98 11.27 20.65
C ASP A 74 20.98 10.84 19.58
N ARG A 75 20.53 10.13 18.53
CA ARG A 75 21.43 9.65 17.46
C ARG A 75 22.04 10.80 16.65
N ILE A 76 21.26 11.82 16.32
CA ILE A 76 21.78 12.98 15.60
C ILE A 76 22.78 13.76 16.46
N LYS A 77 22.47 13.93 17.76
CA LYS A 77 23.38 14.58 18.71
C LYS A 77 24.69 13.80 18.85
N GLU A 78 24.62 12.50 19.08
CA GLU A 78 25.77 11.60 19.19
C GLU A 78 26.69 11.74 17.98
N LEU A 79 26.14 11.63 16.76
CA LEU A 79 26.90 11.75 15.53
C LEU A 79 27.54 13.14 15.40
N ASP A 80 26.80 14.20 15.74
CA ASP A 80 27.31 15.56 15.63
C ASP A 80 28.40 15.89 16.64
N GLU A 81 28.40 15.27 17.81
CA GLU A 81 29.40 15.45 18.86
C GLU A 81 30.64 14.58 18.65
N SER A 82 30.56 13.52 17.83
CA SER A 82 31.63 12.55 17.66
C SER A 82 32.23 12.54 16.25
N THR A 83 31.59 11.89 15.29
CA THR A 83 32.21 11.47 14.03
C THR A 83 31.73 12.27 12.82
N ASN A 84 30.56 12.90 12.90
CA ASN A 84 29.93 13.52 11.75
C ASN A 84 30.55 14.88 11.44
N THR A 85 31.30 14.94 10.34
CA THR A 85 31.89 16.18 9.85
C THR A 85 30.98 16.98 8.90
N ASN A 86 29.82 16.42 8.49
CA ASN A 86 28.88 17.13 7.62
C ASN A 86 27.96 18.05 8.45
N LYS A 87 28.32 19.34 8.51
CA LYS A 87 27.58 20.40 9.24
C LYS A 87 26.72 21.30 8.34
N ARG A 88 26.48 20.92 7.08
CA ARG A 88 25.67 21.74 6.17
C ARG A 88 24.24 21.89 6.69
N ARG A 89 23.68 23.10 6.60
CA ARG A 89 22.29 23.41 7.00
C ARG A 89 21.25 22.56 6.26
N ASP A 90 21.53 22.20 5.01
CA ASP A 90 20.62 21.47 4.13
C ASP A 90 20.90 19.95 4.08
N ARG A 91 21.77 19.46 4.97
CA ARG A 91 22.09 18.03 5.07
C ARG A 91 20.81 17.22 5.33
N VAL A 92 20.79 16.01 4.79
CA VAL A 92 19.71 15.06 5.08
C VAL A 92 20.05 14.37 6.39
N THR A 93 19.17 14.48 7.37
CA THR A 93 19.33 13.86 8.70
C THR A 93 18.57 12.55 8.81
N LEU A 94 17.57 12.33 7.95
CA LEU A 94 16.76 11.12 7.94
C LEU A 94 16.24 10.85 6.53
N TYR A 95 16.05 9.58 6.19
CA TYR A 95 15.24 9.16 5.05
C TYR A 95 13.96 8.51 5.55
N GLY A 96 12.82 8.97 5.03
CA GLY A 96 11.54 8.27 5.12
C GLY A 96 11.39 7.40 3.88
N LEU A 97 11.54 6.09 4.06
CA LEU A 97 11.43 5.11 3.00
C LEU A 97 10.02 4.54 2.96
N ILE A 98 9.48 4.35 1.76
CA ILE A 98 8.21 3.66 1.55
C ILE A 98 8.48 2.42 0.73
N ILE A 99 8.16 1.25 1.28
CA ILE A 99 8.38 -0.06 0.66
C ILE A 99 7.00 -0.71 0.44
N SER A 100 6.48 -0.62 -0.79
CA SER A 100 5.18 -1.19 -1.15
C SER A 100 5.31 -2.68 -1.43
N MET A 101 4.47 -3.50 -0.80
CA MET A 101 4.48 -4.96 -0.96
C MET A 101 4.03 -5.37 -2.37
N PRO A 102 4.58 -6.44 -2.96
CA PRO A 102 4.14 -6.94 -4.26
C PRO A 102 2.75 -7.59 -4.14
N SER A 103 2.00 -7.59 -5.24
CA SER A 103 0.66 -8.19 -5.27
C SER A 103 0.69 -9.70 -5.08
N GLY A 104 -0.38 -10.23 -4.50
CA GLY A 104 -0.60 -11.66 -4.34
C GLY A 104 0.16 -12.30 -3.17
N LEU A 105 0.88 -11.54 -2.35
CA LEU A 105 1.28 -12.04 -1.03
C LEU A 105 0.06 -12.05 -0.11
N SER A 106 -0.03 -13.07 0.74
CA SER A 106 -0.92 -13.04 1.90
C SER A 106 -0.40 -12.03 2.92
N ARG A 107 -1.28 -11.54 3.78
CA ARG A 107 -0.95 -10.61 4.87
C ARG A 107 0.25 -11.06 5.71
N ASP A 108 0.33 -12.34 6.05
CA ASP A 108 1.45 -12.87 6.81
C ASP A 108 2.76 -12.88 6.01
N GLN A 109 2.71 -13.12 4.70
CA GLN A 109 3.87 -13.02 3.82
C GLN A 109 4.31 -11.57 3.66
N GLU A 110 3.37 -10.63 3.52
CA GLU A 110 3.63 -9.19 3.49
C GLU A 110 4.36 -8.75 4.76
N LYS A 111 3.82 -9.10 5.94
CA LYS A 111 4.45 -8.80 7.23
C LYS A 111 5.86 -9.36 7.33
N ARG A 112 6.06 -10.63 6.95
CA ARG A 112 7.40 -11.26 6.95
C ARG A 112 8.36 -10.55 5.99
N LEU A 113 7.89 -10.12 4.81
CA LEU A 113 8.72 -9.37 3.88
C LEU A 113 9.08 -7.98 4.43
N MET A 114 8.17 -7.32 5.15
CA MET A 114 8.47 -6.08 5.87
C MET A 114 9.55 -6.29 6.94
N GLU A 115 9.45 -7.34 7.77
CA GLU A 115 10.46 -7.69 8.79
C GLU A 115 11.84 -7.95 8.17
N VAL A 116 11.87 -8.66 7.04
CA VAL A 116 13.11 -8.90 6.29
C VAL A 116 13.66 -7.60 5.71
N SER A 117 12.79 -6.74 5.17
CA SER A 117 13.20 -5.42 4.67
C SER A 117 13.83 -4.57 5.77
N ILE A 118 13.21 -4.53 6.97
CA ILE A 118 13.76 -3.83 8.14
C ILE A 118 15.14 -4.39 8.49
N SER A 119 15.29 -5.72 8.50
CA SER A 119 16.54 -6.40 8.83
C SER A 119 17.66 -6.07 7.85
N LEU A 120 17.39 -6.10 6.54
CA LEU A 120 18.37 -5.73 5.52
C LEU A 120 18.88 -4.28 5.67
N PHE A 121 18.00 -3.34 6.05
CA PHE A 121 18.41 -1.97 6.34
C PHE A 121 19.18 -1.85 7.65
N GLY A 122 18.74 -2.53 8.71
CA GLY A 122 19.41 -2.55 10.01
C GLY A 122 20.81 -3.18 9.95
N GLU A 123 20.97 -4.26 9.19
CA GLU A 123 22.27 -4.91 8.96
C GLU A 123 23.20 -4.04 8.11
N LYS A 124 22.68 -3.39 7.06
CA LYS A 124 23.50 -2.58 6.15
C LYS A 124 23.90 -1.24 6.74
N TYR A 125 23.02 -0.60 7.48
CA TYR A 125 23.19 0.78 7.95
C TYR A 125 23.23 0.90 9.47
N GLY A 126 23.19 -0.20 10.23
CA GLY A 126 23.18 -0.17 11.69
C GLY A 126 21.78 -0.05 12.28
N TRP A 127 21.47 -0.88 13.26
CA TRP A 127 20.19 -0.89 13.97
C TRP A 127 19.96 0.38 14.80
N GLU A 128 21.04 0.99 15.27
CA GLU A 128 21.03 2.29 15.93
C GLU A 128 20.55 3.41 14.99
N ASN A 129 20.64 3.23 13.67
CA ASN A 129 20.21 4.19 12.66
C ASN A 129 18.75 3.99 12.21
N ILE A 130 18.03 2.99 12.74
CA ILE A 130 16.60 2.76 12.45
C ILE A 130 15.73 3.46 13.50
N MET A 131 14.99 4.51 13.10
CA MET A 131 14.24 5.38 14.02
C MET A 131 12.78 4.97 14.20
N GLY A 132 12.21 4.31 13.19
CA GLY A 132 10.82 3.88 13.17
C GLY A 132 10.57 2.96 11.99
N ALA A 133 9.71 1.96 12.19
CA ALA A 133 9.31 1.01 11.17
C ALA A 133 7.82 0.68 11.37
N TYR A 134 6.99 1.09 10.43
CA TYR A 134 5.52 1.06 10.54
C TYR A 134 4.93 0.38 9.31
N GLY A 135 4.29 -0.77 9.50
CA GLY A 135 3.53 -1.44 8.45
C GLY A 135 2.10 -0.96 8.43
N HIS A 136 1.64 -0.44 7.28
CA HIS A 136 0.30 0.10 7.09
C HIS A 136 -0.53 -0.82 6.17
N TRP A 137 -1.68 -1.24 6.68
CA TRP A 137 -2.75 -1.95 5.94
C TRP A 137 -4.04 -1.13 5.89
N ASP A 138 -4.13 -0.06 6.67
CA ASP A 138 -5.28 0.86 6.78
C ASP A 138 -5.43 1.81 5.59
N GLU A 139 -4.47 1.81 4.66
CA GLU A 139 -4.50 2.63 3.44
C GLU A 139 -4.74 1.79 2.17
N ILE A 140 -5.16 0.52 2.33
CA ILE A 140 -5.55 -0.35 1.22
C ILE A 140 -6.95 0.03 0.75
N HIS A 141 -7.03 0.69 -0.41
CA HIS A 141 -8.26 1.13 -1.07
C HIS A 141 -8.26 0.66 -2.53
N GLU A 142 -9.45 0.42 -3.08
CA GLU A 142 -9.62 0.10 -4.48
C GLU A 142 -9.55 1.38 -5.33
N TYR A 143 -8.89 1.27 -6.48
CA TYR A 143 -8.72 2.35 -7.44
C TYR A 143 -8.84 1.79 -8.86
N ALA A 144 -9.42 2.57 -9.76
CA ALA A 144 -9.52 2.17 -11.15
C ALA A 144 -8.21 2.50 -11.89
N ARG A 145 -7.79 1.59 -12.76
CA ARG A 145 -6.63 1.74 -13.64
C ARG A 145 -6.75 0.79 -14.83
N ASP A 146 -6.53 1.31 -16.03
CA ASP A 146 -6.58 0.53 -17.28
C ASP A 146 -7.91 -0.24 -17.42
N GLU A 147 -9.04 0.42 -17.12
CA GLU A 147 -10.40 -0.17 -17.15
C GLU A 147 -10.63 -1.32 -16.17
N GLN A 148 -9.74 -1.51 -15.18
CA GLN A 148 -9.84 -2.53 -14.14
C GLN A 148 -9.75 -1.92 -12.74
N PHE A 149 -10.41 -2.54 -11.77
CA PHE A 149 -10.18 -2.23 -10.36
C PHE A 149 -8.87 -2.88 -9.89
N LYS A 150 -8.04 -2.10 -9.20
CA LYS A 150 -6.80 -2.53 -8.54
C LYS A 150 -6.85 -2.07 -7.09
N SER A 151 -6.24 -2.82 -6.18
CA SER A 151 -6.11 -2.39 -4.78
C SER A 151 -4.75 -1.74 -4.54
N SER A 152 -4.72 -0.66 -3.76
CA SER A 152 -3.46 -0.14 -3.24
C SER A 152 -2.81 -1.18 -2.33
N ARG A 153 -1.48 -1.13 -2.23
CA ARG A 153 -0.68 -2.20 -1.61
C ARG A 153 -0.40 -1.86 -0.15
N ALA A 154 -0.37 -2.89 0.71
CA ALA A 154 0.25 -2.76 2.03
C ALA A 154 1.68 -2.21 1.86
N HIS A 155 2.11 -1.35 2.77
CA HIS A 155 3.43 -0.73 2.65
C HIS A 155 4.08 -0.47 4.00
N LEU A 156 5.41 -0.48 3.99
CA LEU A 156 6.24 -0.19 5.15
C LEU A 156 6.80 1.22 5.04
N HIS A 157 6.54 2.03 6.06
CA HIS A 157 7.28 3.26 6.33
C HIS A 157 8.50 2.95 7.20
N LEU A 158 9.70 3.12 6.66
CA LEU A 158 10.96 2.88 7.36
C LEU A 158 11.79 4.16 7.46
N PHE A 159 12.15 4.56 8.67
CA PHE A 159 12.90 5.78 8.95
C PHE A 159 14.35 5.45 9.28
N VAL A 160 15.28 5.87 8.42
CA VAL A 160 16.71 5.51 8.51
C VAL A 160 17.59 6.75 8.50
N VAL A 161 18.47 6.90 9.49
CA VAL A 161 19.52 7.92 9.50
C VAL A 161 20.57 7.52 8.45
N PRO A 162 20.91 8.39 7.47
CA PRO A 162 21.83 8.04 6.38
C PRO A 162 23.29 8.15 6.82
N GLU A 163 23.64 7.48 7.90
CA GLU A 163 24.98 7.44 8.45
C GLU A 163 25.81 6.38 7.70
N ILE A 164 27.01 6.78 7.26
CA ILE A 164 27.98 5.93 6.59
C ILE A 164 29.37 6.33 7.09
N SER A 165 30.09 5.38 7.70
CA SER A 165 31.45 5.56 8.22
C SER A 165 31.58 6.76 9.16
N GLY A 166 30.64 6.91 10.08
CA GLY A 166 30.53 7.97 11.08
C GLY A 166 29.92 9.27 10.58
N ARG A 167 29.47 9.37 9.32
CA ARG A 167 29.05 10.65 8.71
C ARG A 167 27.68 10.58 8.08
N LEU A 168 26.89 11.64 8.21
CA LEU A 168 25.63 11.80 7.49
C LEU A 168 25.91 11.97 5.98
N CYS A 169 25.72 10.89 5.21
CA CYS A 169 26.06 10.80 3.79
C CYS A 169 24.84 10.43 2.93
N GLY A 170 23.90 11.37 2.82
CA GLY A 170 22.70 11.18 1.99
C GLY A 170 22.97 10.90 0.51
N LYS A 171 24.12 11.34 -0.04
CA LYS A 171 24.50 11.09 -1.45
C LYS A 171 24.75 9.61 -1.73
N GLU A 172 25.47 8.95 -0.82
CA GLU A 172 25.83 7.55 -0.97
C GLU A 172 24.67 6.64 -0.60
N PHE A 173 23.98 6.95 0.51
CA PHE A 173 22.75 6.26 0.94
C PHE A 173 21.71 6.19 -0.18
N SER A 174 21.45 7.30 -0.88
CA SER A 174 20.51 7.35 -2.01
C SER A 174 21.19 7.28 -3.38
N SER A 175 22.39 6.70 -3.46
CA SER A 175 23.07 6.52 -4.74
C SER A 175 22.33 5.49 -5.61
N LYS A 176 22.41 5.61 -6.93
CA LYS A 176 21.79 4.64 -7.86
C LYS A 176 22.26 3.21 -7.58
N LYS A 177 23.52 3.05 -7.17
CA LYS A 177 24.11 1.76 -6.77
C LYS A 177 23.44 1.24 -5.49
N ALA A 178 23.45 2.01 -4.40
CA ALA A 178 22.88 1.61 -3.11
C ALA A 178 21.38 1.28 -3.22
N MET A 179 20.60 2.11 -3.94
CA MET A 179 19.18 1.86 -4.17
C MET A 179 18.95 0.56 -4.95
N LYS A 180 19.73 0.29 -6.01
CA LYS A 180 19.62 -0.96 -6.79
C LYS A 180 19.97 -2.18 -5.96
N GLU A 181 21.03 -2.11 -5.15
CA GLU A 181 21.44 -3.19 -4.26
C GLU A 181 20.33 -3.55 -3.29
N MET A 182 19.73 -2.56 -2.62
CA MET A 182 18.69 -2.82 -1.64
C MET A 182 17.40 -3.36 -2.28
N ASN A 183 16.99 -2.80 -3.41
CA ASN A 183 15.84 -3.32 -4.16
C ASN A 183 16.05 -4.79 -4.59
N ARG A 184 17.27 -5.16 -5.03
CA ARG A 184 17.61 -6.53 -5.41
C ARG A 184 17.71 -7.47 -4.21
N ALA A 185 18.15 -6.99 -3.06
CA ALA A 185 18.20 -7.78 -1.83
C ALA A 185 16.78 -8.17 -1.38
N ILE A 186 15.86 -7.20 -1.35
CA ILE A 186 14.45 -7.47 -1.02
C ILE A 186 13.80 -8.39 -2.07
N ASP A 187 14.09 -8.19 -3.36
CA ASP A 187 13.57 -9.07 -4.42
C ASP A 187 14.00 -10.52 -4.29
N ARG A 188 15.28 -10.74 -3.96
CA ARG A 188 15.82 -12.06 -3.72
C ARG A 188 15.12 -12.74 -2.54
N GLU A 189 15.02 -12.06 -1.41
CA GLU A 189 14.32 -12.58 -0.22
C GLU A 189 12.84 -12.88 -0.50
N CYS A 190 12.17 -12.01 -1.26
CA CYS A 190 10.78 -12.23 -1.66
C CYS A 190 10.64 -13.49 -2.53
N TYR A 191 11.54 -13.67 -3.50
CA TYR A 191 11.51 -14.82 -4.40
C TYR A 191 11.85 -16.12 -3.67
N GLU A 192 12.92 -16.14 -2.88
CA GLU A 192 13.37 -17.32 -2.15
C GLU A 192 12.35 -17.80 -1.12
N ARG A 193 11.66 -16.87 -0.42
CA ARG A 193 10.69 -17.22 0.62
C ARG A 193 9.29 -17.52 0.10
N PHE A 194 8.87 -16.82 -0.97
CA PHE A 194 7.46 -16.80 -1.39
C PHE A 194 7.25 -17.15 -2.87
N GLY A 195 8.31 -17.35 -3.65
CA GLY A 195 8.23 -17.63 -5.08
C GLY A 195 7.70 -16.46 -5.91
N LYS A 196 7.77 -15.23 -5.38
CA LYS A 196 7.27 -14.01 -6.04
C LYS A 196 8.35 -12.94 -6.10
N HIS A 197 8.38 -12.18 -7.20
CA HIS A 197 9.28 -11.03 -7.32
C HIS A 197 8.69 -9.79 -6.65
N PHE A 198 9.53 -9.11 -5.88
CA PHE A 198 9.29 -7.74 -5.42
C PHE A 198 9.37 -6.77 -6.60
N LEU A 199 10.38 -6.93 -7.48
CA LEU A 199 10.59 -6.07 -8.64
C LEU A 199 9.74 -6.56 -9.82
N THR A 200 8.46 -6.14 -9.86
CA THR A 200 7.49 -6.61 -10.86
C THR A 200 7.75 -6.09 -12.30
N GLY A 201 8.63 -5.10 -12.48
CA GLY A 201 8.95 -4.55 -13.80
C GLY A 201 7.86 -3.68 -14.44
N GLU A 202 6.76 -3.42 -13.74
CA GLU A 202 5.69 -2.53 -14.20
C GLU A 202 6.21 -1.10 -14.45
N LYS A 203 5.68 -0.38 -15.44
CA LYS A 203 6.13 1.00 -15.70
C LYS A 203 5.56 1.96 -14.64
N PRO A 204 6.39 2.79 -13.98
CA PRO A 204 5.91 3.76 -13.02
C PRO A 204 5.16 4.91 -13.71
N GLU A 205 4.04 5.32 -13.14
CA GLU A 205 3.32 6.52 -13.58
C GLU A 205 3.95 7.78 -12.96
N ARG A 206 4.13 8.83 -13.77
CA ARG A 206 4.69 10.11 -13.34
C ARG A 206 3.56 11.09 -12.99
N LYS A 207 2.77 10.74 -11.98
CA LYS A 207 1.66 11.55 -11.47
C LYS A 207 1.78 11.67 -9.95
N THR A 208 1.28 12.77 -9.38
CA THR A 208 1.19 12.90 -7.91
C THR A 208 0.15 11.95 -7.35
N VAL A 209 0.21 11.70 -6.04
CA VAL A 209 -0.83 10.94 -5.34
C VAL A 209 -2.21 11.55 -5.58
N GLU A 210 -2.36 12.86 -5.46
CA GLU A 210 -3.65 13.53 -5.65
C GLU A 210 -4.15 13.44 -7.10
N GLU A 211 -3.25 13.53 -8.08
CA GLU A 211 -3.60 13.32 -9.49
C GLU A 211 -4.06 11.88 -9.75
N LEU A 212 -3.39 10.89 -9.15
CA LEU A 212 -3.77 9.48 -9.23
C LEU A 212 -5.11 9.22 -8.55
N LYS A 213 -5.34 9.80 -7.37
CA LYS A 213 -6.61 9.71 -6.63
C LYS A 213 -7.75 10.33 -7.43
N THR A 214 -7.57 11.56 -7.93
CA THR A 214 -8.58 12.26 -8.73
C THR A 214 -8.96 11.48 -9.98
N ARG A 215 -7.97 10.91 -10.68
CA ARG A 215 -8.23 10.07 -11.85
C ARG A 215 -8.95 8.78 -11.44
N SER A 216 -8.45 8.11 -10.42
CA SER A 216 -9.06 6.88 -9.90
C SER A 216 -10.53 7.11 -9.53
N SER A 217 -10.85 8.17 -8.80
CA SER A 217 -12.24 8.46 -8.42
C SER A 217 -13.15 8.60 -9.64
N LYS A 218 -12.69 9.31 -10.68
CA LYS A 218 -13.45 9.45 -11.95
C LYS A 218 -13.57 8.14 -12.70
N GLU A 219 -12.48 7.39 -12.85
CA GLU A 219 -12.48 6.10 -13.56
C GLU A 219 -13.30 5.04 -12.79
N ALA A 220 -13.23 5.03 -11.46
CA ALA A 220 -14.00 4.15 -10.59
C ALA A 220 -15.49 4.45 -10.66
N GLU A 221 -15.88 5.74 -10.70
CA GLU A 221 -17.26 6.15 -10.91
C GLU A 221 -17.79 5.67 -12.27
N ILE A 222 -17.02 5.85 -13.34
CA ILE A 222 -17.36 5.35 -14.68
C ILE A 222 -17.51 3.81 -14.67
N LEU A 223 -16.53 3.09 -14.12
CA LEU A 223 -16.57 1.61 -14.05
C LEU A 223 -17.69 1.09 -13.15
N TRP A 224 -18.00 1.79 -12.06
CA TRP A 224 -19.13 1.44 -11.18
C TRP A 224 -20.45 1.59 -11.91
N ASN A 225 -20.63 2.69 -12.65
CA ASN A 225 -21.81 2.92 -13.48
C ASN A 225 -21.96 1.85 -14.58
N ILE A 226 -20.85 1.48 -15.24
CA ILE A 226 -20.83 0.40 -16.24
C ILE A 226 -21.22 -0.95 -15.60
N ASN A 227 -20.60 -1.33 -14.48
CA ASN A 227 -20.92 -2.59 -13.80
C ASN A 227 -22.37 -2.64 -13.31
N LYS A 228 -22.90 -1.51 -12.82
CA LYS A 228 -24.29 -1.40 -12.41
C LYS A 228 -25.22 -1.63 -13.60
N ALA A 229 -24.95 -0.99 -14.74
CA ALA A 229 -25.71 -1.16 -15.98
C ALA A 229 -25.69 -2.61 -16.49
N ILE A 230 -24.51 -3.23 -16.53
CA ILE A 230 -24.34 -4.64 -16.94
C ILE A 230 -25.13 -5.57 -16.01
N ARG A 231 -25.05 -5.35 -14.68
CA ARG A 231 -25.83 -6.16 -13.71
C ARG A 231 -27.33 -6.01 -13.91
N SER A 232 -27.83 -4.79 -14.13
CA SER A 232 -29.26 -4.58 -14.40
C SER A 232 -29.70 -5.28 -15.69
N GLU A 233 -28.92 -5.18 -16.77
CA GLU A 233 -29.23 -5.84 -18.03
C GLU A 233 -29.19 -7.37 -17.90
N GLN A 234 -28.19 -7.91 -17.19
CA GLN A 234 -28.11 -9.35 -16.89
C GLN A 234 -29.31 -9.84 -16.07
N LEU A 235 -29.74 -9.07 -15.06
CA LEU A 235 -30.92 -9.41 -14.24
C LEU A 235 -32.21 -9.40 -15.08
N GLU A 236 -32.35 -8.44 -16.00
CA GLU A 236 -33.49 -8.37 -16.92
C GLU A 236 -33.50 -9.53 -17.93
N GLN A 237 -32.34 -9.90 -18.48
CA GLN A 237 -32.23 -11.09 -19.33
C GLN A 237 -32.57 -12.38 -18.56
N LEU A 238 -32.12 -12.49 -17.30
CA LEU A 238 -32.44 -13.62 -16.42
C LEU A 238 -33.93 -13.71 -16.08
N SER A 239 -34.60 -12.57 -15.83
CA SER A 239 -36.05 -12.56 -15.55
C SER A 239 -36.87 -13.02 -16.76
N LEU A 240 -36.54 -12.53 -17.96
CA LEU A 240 -37.19 -12.95 -19.21
C LEU A 240 -37.02 -14.45 -19.49
N LEU A 241 -35.82 -14.98 -19.25
CA LEU A 241 -35.55 -16.42 -19.35
C LEU A 241 -36.39 -17.25 -18.37
N LEU A 242 -36.54 -16.79 -17.12
CA LEU A 242 -37.35 -17.47 -16.11
C LEU A 242 -38.84 -17.45 -16.46
N GLU A 243 -39.36 -16.33 -16.96
CA GLU A 243 -40.74 -16.21 -17.42
C GLU A 243 -41.03 -17.12 -18.61
N SER A 244 -40.13 -17.16 -19.60
CA SER A 244 -40.23 -18.08 -20.74
C SER A 244 -40.25 -19.55 -20.30
N ARG A 245 -39.40 -19.92 -19.32
CA ARG A 245 -39.35 -21.28 -18.77
C ARG A 245 -40.63 -21.66 -18.02
N LYS A 246 -41.19 -20.74 -17.23
CA LYS A 246 -42.49 -20.94 -16.56
C LYS A 246 -43.63 -21.12 -17.58
N GLY A 247 -43.67 -20.29 -18.62
CA GLY A 247 -44.65 -20.40 -19.70
C GLY A 247 -44.58 -21.76 -20.40
N ARG A 248 -43.39 -22.24 -20.75
CA ARG A 248 -43.19 -23.59 -21.33
C ARG A 248 -43.66 -24.71 -20.42
N SER A 249 -43.42 -24.59 -19.11
CA SER A 249 -43.89 -25.57 -18.11
C SER A 249 -45.42 -25.65 -18.06
N LEU A 250 -46.10 -24.50 -18.08
CA LEU A 250 -47.57 -24.43 -18.05
C LEU A 250 -48.20 -25.03 -19.31
N VAL A 251 -47.64 -24.72 -20.49
CA VAL A 251 -48.08 -25.29 -21.76
C VAL A 251 -47.89 -26.81 -21.79
N SER A 252 -46.76 -27.31 -21.29
CA SER A 252 -46.50 -28.76 -21.17
C SER A 252 -47.49 -29.46 -20.24
N GLN A 253 -47.85 -28.84 -19.12
CA GLN A 253 -48.86 -29.37 -18.19
C GLN A 253 -50.27 -29.37 -18.79
N ALA A 254 -50.64 -28.30 -19.51
CA ALA A 254 -51.93 -28.20 -20.19
C ALA A 254 -52.10 -29.27 -21.29
N LEU A 255 -51.07 -29.45 -22.14
CA LEU A 255 -51.05 -30.50 -23.17
C LEU A 255 -51.16 -31.90 -22.56
N SER A 256 -50.46 -32.16 -21.45
CA SER A 256 -50.51 -33.44 -20.75
C SER A 256 -51.92 -33.73 -20.20
N HIS A 257 -52.59 -32.70 -19.67
CA HIS A 257 -53.96 -32.81 -19.17
C HIS A 257 -54.97 -33.04 -20.30
N GLU A 258 -54.83 -32.33 -21.43
CA GLU A 258 -55.73 -32.48 -22.58
C GLU A 258 -55.61 -33.87 -23.25
N ILE A 259 -54.39 -34.41 -23.36
CA ILE A 259 -54.14 -35.79 -23.81
C ILE A 259 -54.81 -36.81 -22.87
N TYR A 260 -54.72 -36.59 -21.56
CA TYR A 260 -55.36 -37.45 -20.56
C TYR A 260 -56.90 -37.43 -20.69
N VAL A 261 -57.50 -36.24 -20.76
CA VAL A 261 -58.96 -36.06 -20.88
C VAL A 261 -59.49 -36.65 -22.20
N ASN A 262 -58.77 -36.50 -23.31
CA ASN A 262 -59.18 -37.07 -24.59
C ASN A 262 -59.09 -38.60 -24.62
N ARG A 263 -58.12 -39.21 -23.90
CA ARG A 263 -58.05 -40.67 -23.73
C ARG A 263 -59.21 -41.23 -22.91
N GLU A 264 -59.67 -40.51 -21.89
CA GLU A 264 -60.82 -40.90 -21.07
C GLU A 264 -62.15 -40.78 -21.83
N ARG A 265 -62.27 -39.85 -22.79
CA ARG A 265 -63.48 -39.68 -23.62
C ARG A 265 -63.63 -40.68 -24.77
N THR A 266 -62.56 -41.39 -25.13
CA THR A 266 -62.55 -42.38 -26.23
C THR A 266 -62.62 -43.83 -25.74
N ARG A 267 -62.85 -44.03 -24.44
CA ARG A 267 -63.25 -45.30 -23.82
C ARG A 267 -64.76 -45.33 -23.59
#